data_AF-A0A7V9DNM3-F1
#
_entry.id   AF-A0A7V9DNM3-F1
#
_cell.length_a   1.000
_cell.length_b   1.000
_cell.length_c   1.000
_cell.angle_alpha   90.00
_cell.angle_beta   90.00
_cell.angle_gamma   90.00
#
_symmetry.space_group_name_H-M   'P 1'
#
loop_
_entity.id
_entity.type
_entity.pdbx_description
1 polymer ?
#
loop_
_entity_poly.entity_id
_entity_poly.type
_entity_poly.pdbx_seq_one_letter_code
_entity_poly.pdbx_strand_id
1 'polypeptide(L)'
;METTEVVRVPLSTPFGVFDVHAFERPSGHVYLALVVGDVSNGDDVLVRLHSECLTGDALGSLRCDCGVQLRLAMRTIAAERRGVLVYATGHEGRGIGLVNKLRAYVAQDQGSDTVLANEQLGLPVDSRDYGDAAAVLAELGVHSIRLLTNNPDKVRGLTASGAVVRDVVALTTAPHHRNLGYLTTKERRLGHVRPTGTPLVGADELAPATDVTALLGDVEPRDDRPYVVLKYAQTLDGRIATSTGDSKWISGEDERRISHALRAACDGVLVGVGTVLQDDPELTVRMVPGASPMRVVIDSKLQLPEAAKVLSHDAPTTVFTSELSAPERRDELRAAGVRVEVIERTPDGIDLAEALAVLRASGTESLLVEGGAKVITSLLGAGLVDRIIVAVAPVLIGDGIEAVGPLGVTEVTAGIRLENRAIFPVGDDVLLAWDVVNVPSTS
;
A
#
# COMPACT_ATOMS: atom_id res chain seq x y z
N MET A 1 25.57 -26.27 21.36
CA MET A 1 26.52 -25.75 20.36
C MET A 1 26.37 -24.24 20.39
N GLU A 2 27.46 -23.52 20.66
CA GLU A 2 27.45 -22.06 20.81
C GLU A 2 27.02 -21.38 19.52
N THR A 3 26.18 -20.35 19.65
CA THR A 3 25.93 -19.38 18.58
C THR A 3 27.24 -18.66 18.32
N THR A 4 27.74 -18.65 17.08
CA THR A 4 28.96 -17.92 16.76
C THR A 4 28.65 -16.87 15.70
N GLU A 5 28.95 -15.61 16.01
CA GLU A 5 28.97 -14.53 15.02
C GLU A 5 30.07 -14.81 14.00
N VAL A 6 29.72 -14.81 12.72
CA VAL A 6 30.62 -15.16 11.62
C VAL A 6 31.22 -13.91 10.98
N VAL A 7 30.43 -12.84 10.84
CA VAL A 7 30.88 -11.57 10.26
C VAL A 7 30.05 -10.40 10.76
N ARG A 8 30.71 -9.24 10.90
CA ARG A 8 30.10 -7.94 11.15
C ARG A 8 30.48 -6.94 10.07
N VAL A 9 29.49 -6.18 9.57
CA VAL A 9 29.73 -5.14 8.56
C VAL A 9 28.72 -3.99 8.70
N PRO A 10 29.13 -2.71 8.53
CA PRO A 10 28.18 -1.62 8.41
C PRO A 10 27.46 -1.70 7.06
N LEU A 11 26.12 -1.66 7.09
CA LEU A 11 25.27 -1.66 5.91
C LEU A 11 24.48 -0.36 5.83
N SER A 12 24.78 0.45 4.81
CA SER A 12 24.02 1.64 4.49
C SER A 12 22.73 1.26 3.76
N THR A 13 21.59 1.73 4.29
CA THR A 13 20.26 1.52 3.70
C THR A 13 19.53 2.85 3.57
N PRO A 14 18.45 2.94 2.78
CA PRO A 14 17.59 4.12 2.75
C PRO A 14 16.95 4.49 4.11
N PHE A 15 17.02 3.62 5.13
CA PHE A 15 16.44 3.86 6.45
C PHE A 15 17.46 4.24 7.52
N GLY A 16 18.76 4.17 7.18
CA GLY A 16 19.86 4.39 8.13
C GLY A 16 21.02 3.43 7.89
N VAL A 17 22.09 3.64 8.66
CA VAL A 17 23.24 2.73 8.71
C VAL A 17 23.01 1.73 9.84
N PHE A 18 23.11 0.44 9.53
CA PHE A 18 22.95 -0.66 10.48
C PHE A 18 24.27 -1.40 10.62
N ASP A 19 24.66 -1.77 11.83
CA ASP A 19 25.69 -2.78 12.04
C ASP A 19 25.07 -4.16 11.85
N VAL A 20 25.46 -4.86 10.78
CA VAL A 20 24.90 -6.16 10.45
C VAL A 20 25.81 -7.26 10.97
N HIS A 21 25.26 -8.12 11.81
CA HIS A 21 25.89 -9.30 12.37
C HIS A 21 25.29 -10.54 11.73
N ALA A 22 26.12 -11.43 11.19
CA ALA A 22 25.66 -12.69 10.60
C ALA A 22 25.98 -13.87 11.51
N PHE A 23 25.00 -14.75 11.70
CA PHE A 23 25.10 -15.96 12.51
C PHE A 23 24.74 -17.18 11.68
N GLU A 24 25.64 -18.15 11.60
CA GLU A 24 25.35 -19.46 11.03
C GLU A 24 24.86 -20.40 12.12
N ARG A 25 23.78 -21.14 11.85
CA ARG A 25 23.16 -22.07 12.80
C ARG A 25 23.42 -23.52 12.41
N PRO A 26 23.43 -24.46 13.38
CA PRO A 26 23.53 -25.89 13.07
C PRO A 26 22.43 -26.42 12.14
N SER A 27 21.29 -25.72 12.08
CA SER A 27 20.20 -25.97 11.13
C SER A 27 20.58 -25.69 9.66
N GLY A 28 21.72 -25.03 9.41
CA GLY A 28 22.15 -24.56 8.09
C GLY A 28 21.53 -23.22 7.70
N HIS A 29 20.71 -22.62 8.56
CA HIS A 29 20.13 -21.31 8.35
C HIS A 29 21.07 -20.19 8.79
N VAL A 30 21.01 -19.07 8.08
CA VAL A 30 21.72 -17.83 8.42
C VAL A 30 20.75 -16.86 9.08
N TYR A 31 21.16 -16.25 10.18
CA TYR A 31 20.42 -15.16 10.81
C TYR A 31 21.21 -13.88 10.65
N LEU A 32 20.57 -12.83 10.15
CA LEU A 32 21.16 -11.50 10.08
C LEU A 32 20.54 -10.63 11.17
N ALA A 33 21.34 -10.13 12.09
CA ALA A 33 20.91 -9.12 13.04
C ALA A 33 21.39 -7.74 12.58
N LEU A 34 20.46 -6.85 12.26
CA LEU A 34 20.72 -5.46 11.92
C LEU A 34 20.55 -4.63 13.18
N VAL A 35 21.65 -4.11 13.71
CA VAL A 35 21.71 -3.39 14.98
C VAL A 35 21.87 -1.90 14.73
N VAL A 36 21.13 -1.08 15.48
CA VAL A 36 21.30 0.38 15.56
C VAL A 36 21.58 0.72 17.03
N GLY A 37 22.59 1.57 17.27
CA GLY A 37 22.92 2.07 18.60
C GLY A 37 23.58 1.03 19.52
N ASP A 38 23.78 1.42 20.78
CA ASP A 38 24.35 0.55 21.80
C ASP A 38 23.26 -0.27 22.51
N VAL A 39 23.28 -1.58 22.31
CA VAL A 39 22.36 -2.54 22.92
C VAL A 39 22.98 -3.31 24.10
N SER A 40 24.21 -2.96 24.51
CA SER A 40 25.01 -3.73 25.48
C SER A 40 24.48 -3.75 26.91
N ASN A 41 23.70 -2.74 27.32
CA ASN A 41 22.96 -2.77 28.58
C ASN A 41 21.81 -3.79 28.56
N GLY A 42 21.46 -4.35 27.40
CA GLY A 42 20.57 -5.47 27.19
C GLY A 42 19.10 -5.25 27.51
N ASP A 43 18.77 -4.19 28.24
CA ASP A 43 17.43 -3.96 28.74
C ASP A 43 16.56 -3.13 27.80
N ASP A 44 15.29 -3.53 27.71
CA ASP A 44 14.23 -2.82 26.99
C ASP A 44 14.60 -2.46 25.54
N VAL A 45 15.20 -3.41 24.83
CA VAL A 45 15.64 -3.24 23.44
C VAL A 45 14.43 -3.40 22.52
N LEU A 46 14.22 -2.44 21.60
CA LEU A 46 13.23 -2.60 20.53
C LEU A 46 13.72 -3.67 19.55
N VAL A 47 12.98 -4.78 19.43
CA VAL A 47 13.36 -5.90 18.57
C VAL A 47 12.29 -6.21 17.55
N ARG A 48 12.72 -6.42 16.30
CA ARG A 48 11.90 -7.05 15.26
C ARG A 48 12.47 -8.43 14.93
N LEU A 49 11.71 -9.49 15.22
CA LEU A 49 11.96 -10.79 14.62
C LEU A 49 11.25 -10.87 13.27
N HIS A 50 11.99 -10.75 12.17
CA HIS A 50 11.47 -10.84 10.82
C HIS A 50 11.60 -12.27 10.28
N SER A 51 10.50 -12.83 9.79
CA SER A 51 10.50 -14.14 9.14
C SER A 51 10.73 -13.91 7.66
N GLU A 52 11.71 -14.59 7.07
CA GLU A 52 12.03 -14.50 5.65
C GLU A 52 10.78 -14.61 4.76
N CYS A 53 10.68 -13.71 3.79
CA CYS A 53 9.67 -13.73 2.75
C CYS A 53 10.26 -13.13 1.47
N LEU A 54 11.03 -13.90 0.69
CA LEU A 54 11.73 -13.41 -0.50
C LEU A 54 10.80 -12.61 -1.43
N THR A 55 9.62 -13.18 -1.70
CA THR A 55 8.64 -12.54 -2.60
C THR A 55 8.16 -11.19 -2.08
N GLY A 56 7.98 -11.03 -0.76
CA GLY A 56 7.51 -9.77 -0.17
C GLY A 56 8.65 -8.78 0.06
N ASP A 57 9.75 -9.27 0.60
CA ASP A 57 10.88 -8.49 1.10
C ASP A 57 11.72 -7.91 -0.04
N ALA A 58 12.09 -8.74 -1.01
CA ALA A 58 12.95 -8.36 -2.13
C ALA A 58 12.17 -8.04 -3.42
N LEU A 59 11.09 -8.79 -3.71
CA LEU A 59 10.36 -8.67 -4.98
C LEU A 59 9.10 -7.80 -4.89
N GLY A 60 8.75 -7.30 -3.70
CA GLY A 60 7.63 -6.36 -3.52
C GLY A 60 6.24 -6.98 -3.70
N SER A 61 6.08 -8.29 -3.54
CA SER A 61 4.78 -8.97 -3.68
C SER A 61 3.72 -8.40 -2.74
N LEU A 62 2.58 -8.01 -3.32
CA LEU A 62 1.42 -7.45 -2.62
C LEU A 62 0.47 -8.53 -2.06
N ARG A 63 0.80 -9.83 -2.20
CA ARG A 63 0.02 -10.95 -1.64
C ARG A 63 0.15 -11.08 -0.12
N CYS A 64 1.19 -10.48 0.45
CA CYS A 64 1.42 -10.41 1.89
C CYS A 64 1.88 -9.00 2.27
N ASP A 65 2.00 -8.75 3.55
CA ASP A 65 2.47 -7.48 4.12
C ASP A 65 3.93 -7.54 4.60
N CYS A 66 4.64 -8.66 4.40
CA CYS A 66 6.00 -8.87 4.95
C CYS A 66 6.99 -7.78 4.53
N GLY A 67 7.03 -7.40 3.24
CA GLY A 67 7.96 -6.38 2.76
C GLY A 67 7.67 -4.99 3.34
N VAL A 68 6.39 -4.63 3.49
CA VAL A 68 5.99 -3.37 4.14
C VAL A 68 6.37 -3.39 5.62
N GLN A 69 6.10 -4.51 6.30
CA GLN A 69 6.49 -4.73 7.68
C GLN A 69 8.01 -4.65 7.89
N LEU A 70 8.82 -5.22 7.00
CA LEU A 70 10.28 -5.16 7.04
C LEU A 70 10.77 -3.70 6.99
N ARG A 71 10.32 -2.96 5.97
CA ARG A 71 10.70 -1.55 5.78
C ARG A 71 10.25 -0.67 6.93
N LEU A 72 9.03 -0.87 7.42
CA LEU A 72 8.51 -0.13 8.58
C LEU A 72 9.35 -0.43 9.82
N ALA A 73 9.63 -1.70 10.11
CA ALA A 73 10.45 -2.07 11.26
C ALA A 73 11.85 -1.48 11.20
N MET A 74 12.50 -1.48 10.03
CA MET A 74 13.81 -0.84 9.85
C MET A 74 13.75 0.67 10.12
N ARG A 75 12.71 1.36 9.64
CA ARG A 75 12.49 2.79 9.93
C ARG A 75 12.25 3.04 11.41
N THR A 76 11.38 2.25 12.05
CA THR A 76 11.07 2.38 13.47
C THR A 76 12.33 2.20 14.33
N ILE A 77 13.11 1.15 14.06
CA ILE A 77 14.36 0.87 14.80
C ILE A 77 15.40 1.97 14.57
N ALA A 78 15.54 2.48 13.34
CA ALA A 78 16.44 3.58 13.05
C ALA A 78 16.01 4.89 13.75
N ALA A 79 14.71 5.17 13.80
CA ALA A 79 14.16 6.33 14.49
C ALA A 79 14.36 6.27 16.01
N GLU A 80 14.20 5.09 16.62
CA GLU A 80 14.50 4.82 18.04
C GLU A 80 15.99 5.03 18.36
N ARG A 81 16.87 4.96 17.34
CA ARG A 81 18.34 5.01 17.45
C ARG A 81 18.95 3.91 18.33
N ARG A 82 18.14 2.92 18.75
CA ARG A 82 18.56 1.78 19.56
C ARG A 82 17.62 0.60 19.34
N GLY A 83 18.09 -0.45 18.67
CA GLY A 83 17.28 -1.65 18.46
C GLY A 83 17.91 -2.68 17.52
N VAL A 84 17.23 -3.82 17.38
CA VAL A 84 17.72 -4.97 16.61
C VAL A 84 16.62 -5.52 15.71
N LEU A 85 16.91 -5.67 14.42
CA LEU A 85 16.10 -6.49 13.52
C LEU A 85 16.81 -7.83 13.27
N VAL A 86 16.21 -8.93 13.69
CA VAL A 86 16.68 -10.29 13.40
C VAL A 86 15.94 -10.82 12.19
N TYR A 87 16.63 -10.96 11.06
CA TYR A 87 16.13 -11.61 9.85
C TYR A 87 16.43 -13.11 9.91
N ALA A 88 15.38 -13.90 10.09
CA ALA A 88 15.48 -15.36 10.21
C ALA A 88 15.27 -16.02 8.85
N THR A 89 16.35 -16.48 8.21
CA THR A 89 16.26 -17.33 7.01
C THR A 89 15.74 -18.72 7.37
N GLY A 90 15.13 -19.40 6.41
CA GLY A 90 14.47 -20.69 6.63
C GLY A 90 13.01 -20.57 7.09
N HIS A 91 12.53 -19.36 7.40
CA HIS A 91 11.13 -19.12 7.75
C HIS A 91 10.19 -18.92 6.55
N GLU A 92 10.72 -18.99 5.33
CA GLU A 92 9.93 -18.80 4.11
C GLU A 92 8.72 -19.75 4.06
N GLY A 93 7.56 -19.19 3.73
CA GLY A 93 6.29 -19.91 3.68
C GLY A 93 5.83 -20.48 5.02
N ARG A 94 6.30 -19.95 6.15
CA ARG A 94 6.14 -20.56 7.51
C ARG A 94 6.96 -21.84 7.68
N GLY A 95 8.15 -21.88 7.08
CA GLY A 95 9.10 -22.98 7.21
C GLY A 95 8.93 -24.11 6.17
N ILE A 96 8.01 -23.96 5.22
CA ILE A 96 7.82 -24.93 4.11
C ILE A 96 8.73 -24.66 2.91
N GLY A 97 9.41 -23.50 2.89
CA GLY A 97 10.29 -23.07 1.81
C GLY A 97 9.58 -22.41 0.62
N LEU A 98 10.36 -21.72 -0.21
CA LEU A 98 9.87 -20.87 -1.31
C LEU A 98 9.04 -21.65 -2.35
N VAL A 99 9.52 -22.83 -2.78
CA VAL A 99 8.84 -23.62 -3.82
C VAL A 99 7.44 -24.03 -3.36
N ASN A 100 7.31 -24.50 -2.12
CA ASN A 100 6.03 -24.93 -1.58
C ASN A 100 5.10 -23.75 -1.31
N LYS A 101 5.63 -22.60 -0.90
CA LYS A 101 4.86 -21.35 -0.83
C LYS A 101 4.26 -20.96 -2.18
N LEU A 102 5.03 -21.03 -3.27
CA LEU A 102 4.51 -20.72 -4.61
C LEU A 102 3.47 -21.75 -5.08
N ARG A 103 3.61 -23.03 -4.72
CA ARG A 103 2.56 -24.03 -4.96
C ARG A 103 1.28 -23.71 -4.19
N ALA A 104 1.40 -23.27 -2.94
CA ALA A 104 0.25 -22.84 -2.15
C ALA A 104 -0.45 -21.61 -2.76
N TYR A 105 0.29 -20.68 -3.39
CA TYR A 105 -0.31 -19.57 -4.15
C TYR A 105 -1.17 -20.06 -5.31
N VAL A 106 -0.69 -21.04 -6.08
CA VAL A 106 -1.47 -21.62 -7.20
C VAL A 106 -2.77 -22.26 -6.70
N ALA A 107 -2.72 -22.99 -5.57
CA ALA A 107 -3.91 -23.58 -4.96
C ALA A 107 -4.88 -22.53 -4.41
N GLN A 108 -4.37 -21.40 -3.90
CA GLN A 108 -5.18 -20.28 -3.43
C GLN A 108 -5.89 -19.54 -4.56
N ASP A 109 -5.22 -19.34 -5.69
CA ASP A 109 -5.81 -18.73 -6.89
C ASP A 109 -6.94 -19.61 -7.46
N GLN A 110 -6.99 -20.90 -7.10
CA GLN A 110 -8.05 -21.84 -7.44
C GLN A 110 -9.17 -21.91 -6.38
N GLY A 111 -9.17 -20.98 -5.40
CA GLY A 111 -10.25 -20.81 -4.42
C GLY A 111 -10.05 -21.53 -3.08
N SER A 112 -8.89 -22.18 -2.85
CA SER A 112 -8.58 -22.75 -1.53
C SER A 112 -8.07 -21.67 -0.57
N ASP A 113 -8.52 -21.67 0.68
CA ASP A 113 -7.89 -20.80 1.67
C ASP A 113 -6.45 -21.25 1.98
N THR A 114 -5.65 -20.34 2.57
CA THR A 114 -4.23 -20.57 2.89
C THR A 114 -3.95 -21.83 3.71
N VAL A 115 -4.89 -22.27 4.55
CA VAL A 115 -4.73 -23.46 5.43
C VAL A 115 -5.07 -24.72 4.65
N LEU A 116 -6.20 -24.72 3.93
CA LEU A 116 -6.62 -25.81 3.05
C LEU A 116 -5.59 -26.07 1.94
N ALA A 117 -4.99 -25.01 1.38
CA ALA A 117 -3.92 -25.14 0.40
C ALA A 117 -2.69 -25.86 0.96
N ASN A 118 -2.32 -25.60 2.23
CA ASN A 118 -1.20 -26.28 2.87
C ASN A 118 -1.55 -27.73 3.24
N GLU A 119 -2.77 -27.98 3.73
CA GLU A 119 -3.28 -29.32 4.05
C GLU A 119 -3.36 -30.21 2.80
N GLN A 120 -3.86 -29.67 1.67
CA GLN A 120 -3.90 -30.36 0.37
C GLN A 120 -2.51 -30.72 -0.17
N LEU A 121 -1.49 -29.92 0.16
CA LEU A 121 -0.11 -30.17 -0.19
C LEU A 121 0.62 -31.09 0.81
N GLY A 122 -0.05 -31.53 1.89
CA GLY A 122 0.53 -32.38 2.93
C GLY A 122 1.57 -31.68 3.81
N LEU A 123 1.47 -30.35 3.93
CA LEU A 123 2.47 -29.52 4.62
C LEU A 123 2.00 -29.10 6.01
N PRO A 124 2.92 -28.92 6.98
CA PRO A 124 2.57 -28.37 8.28
C PRO A 124 2.02 -26.94 8.14
N VAL A 125 1.09 -26.59 9.03
CA VAL A 125 0.47 -25.25 9.05
C VAL A 125 1.51 -24.18 9.40
N ASP A 126 2.43 -24.50 10.32
CA ASP A 126 3.59 -23.67 10.69
C ASP A 126 4.69 -24.58 11.27
N SER A 127 5.90 -24.50 10.73
CA SER A 127 7.06 -25.26 11.23
C SER A 127 8.18 -24.36 11.75
N ARG A 128 7.88 -23.08 12.00
CA ARG A 128 8.89 -22.11 12.46
C ARG A 128 9.31 -22.40 13.91
N ASP A 129 10.62 -22.39 14.12
CA ASP A 129 11.24 -22.40 15.44
C ASP A 129 11.88 -21.04 15.71
N TYR A 130 11.67 -20.52 16.91
CA TYR A 130 12.18 -19.21 17.32
C TYR A 130 13.37 -19.32 18.28
N GLY A 131 13.82 -20.54 18.61
CA GLY A 131 14.96 -20.78 19.49
C GLY A 131 16.27 -20.20 18.97
N ASP A 132 16.55 -20.39 17.67
CA ASP A 132 17.74 -19.82 17.03
C ASP A 132 17.72 -18.28 17.06
N ALA A 133 16.55 -17.66 16.88
CA ALA A 133 16.40 -16.21 16.98
C ALA A 133 16.64 -15.69 18.41
N ALA A 134 16.13 -16.40 19.43
CA ALA A 134 16.39 -16.06 20.83
C ALA A 134 17.87 -16.20 21.18
N ALA A 135 18.54 -17.22 20.65
CA ALA A 135 19.97 -17.42 20.85
C ALA A 135 20.83 -16.31 20.20
N VAL A 136 20.43 -15.82 19.02
CA VAL A 136 21.06 -14.65 18.39
C VAL A 136 20.90 -13.38 19.25
N LEU A 137 19.71 -13.15 19.80
CA LEU A 137 19.48 -11.99 20.67
C LEU A 137 20.31 -12.07 21.96
N ALA A 138 20.42 -13.26 22.56
CA ALA A 138 21.25 -13.49 23.74
C ALA A 138 22.74 -13.22 23.45
N GLU A 139 23.24 -13.65 22.29
CA GLU A 139 24.63 -13.42 21.86
C GLU A 139 24.93 -11.92 21.69
N LEU A 140 23.94 -11.13 21.24
CA LEU A 140 24.04 -9.67 21.14
C LEU A 140 23.95 -8.96 22.50
N GLY A 141 23.80 -9.70 23.60
CA GLY A 141 23.63 -9.15 24.94
C GLY A 141 22.23 -8.62 25.24
N VAL A 142 21.22 -8.96 24.43
CA VAL A 142 19.83 -8.52 24.66
C VAL A 142 19.18 -9.38 25.74
N HIS A 143 18.84 -8.75 26.87
CA HIS A 143 18.24 -9.40 28.04
C HIS A 143 16.73 -9.23 28.10
N SER A 144 16.21 -8.06 27.70
CA SER A 144 14.78 -7.81 27.66
C SER A 144 14.33 -7.00 26.44
N ILE A 145 13.12 -7.29 25.96
CA ILE A 145 12.68 -6.96 24.62
C ILE A 145 11.32 -6.24 24.64
N ARG A 146 11.21 -5.16 23.86
CA ARG A 146 9.94 -4.66 23.30
C ARG A 146 9.78 -5.21 21.89
N LEU A 147 8.87 -6.15 21.70
CA LEU A 147 8.81 -6.94 20.47
C LEU A 147 7.85 -6.31 19.45
N LEU A 148 8.37 -5.91 18.31
CA LEU A 148 7.62 -5.32 17.19
C LEU A 148 6.95 -6.40 16.33
N THR A 149 5.71 -6.81 16.68
CA THR A 149 5.00 -7.93 16.04
C THR A 149 3.48 -7.83 16.14
N ASN A 150 2.78 -8.29 15.10
CA ASN A 150 1.33 -8.58 15.16
C ASN A 150 1.04 -10.08 15.32
N ASN A 151 2.09 -10.91 15.35
CA ASN A 151 1.99 -12.36 15.47
C ASN A 151 2.20 -12.79 16.94
N PRO A 152 1.17 -13.29 17.65
CA PRO A 152 1.31 -13.76 19.03
C PRO A 152 2.20 -15.01 19.17
N ASP A 153 2.36 -15.83 18.10
CA ASP A 153 3.25 -16.99 18.15
C ASP A 153 4.73 -16.59 18.30
N LYS A 154 5.12 -15.43 17.77
CA LYS A 154 6.50 -14.92 17.96
C LYS A 154 6.76 -14.57 19.42
N VAL A 155 5.75 -14.00 20.10
CA VAL A 155 5.82 -13.70 21.53
C VAL A 155 5.98 -15.00 22.31
N ARG A 156 5.08 -15.97 22.09
CA ARG A 156 5.13 -17.28 22.76
C ARG A 156 6.44 -18.01 22.52
N GLY A 157 6.88 -18.06 21.26
CA GLY A 157 8.10 -18.74 20.83
C GLY A 157 9.35 -18.17 21.49
N LEU A 158 9.54 -16.85 21.42
CA LEU A 158 10.69 -16.20 22.05
C LEU A 158 10.69 -16.38 23.58
N THR A 159 9.54 -16.24 24.23
CA THR A 159 9.43 -16.45 25.69
C THR A 159 9.73 -17.90 26.07
N ALA A 160 9.22 -18.88 25.31
CA ALA A 160 9.51 -20.30 25.55
C ALA A 160 10.99 -20.64 25.34
N SER A 161 11.67 -19.92 24.45
CA SER A 161 13.12 -20.03 24.22
C SER A 161 13.97 -19.22 25.20
N GLY A 162 13.36 -18.61 26.23
CA GLY A 162 14.06 -17.94 27.33
C GLY A 162 14.25 -16.43 27.18
N ALA A 163 13.72 -15.80 26.12
CA ALA A 163 13.80 -14.35 25.97
C ALA A 163 12.75 -13.64 26.85
N VAL A 164 13.13 -12.51 27.46
CA VAL A 164 12.20 -11.72 28.30
C VAL A 164 11.48 -10.67 27.45
N VAL A 165 10.27 -10.97 26.99
CA VAL A 165 9.41 -10.01 26.28
C VAL A 165 8.65 -9.17 27.29
N ARG A 166 9.01 -7.88 27.44
CA ARG A 166 8.38 -6.93 28.37
C ARG A 166 7.13 -6.28 27.78
N ASP A 167 7.17 -6.01 26.49
CA ASP A 167 6.10 -5.34 25.77
C ASP A 167 5.96 -5.85 24.34
N VAL A 168 4.78 -5.69 23.76
CA VAL A 168 4.48 -6.02 22.37
C VAL A 168 4.04 -4.76 21.66
N VAL A 169 4.92 -4.25 20.81
CA VAL A 169 4.67 -3.07 19.99
C VAL A 169 4.00 -3.52 18.69
N ALA A 170 2.82 -2.96 18.40
CA ALA A 170 2.10 -3.27 17.16
C ALA A 170 2.87 -2.76 15.94
N LEU A 171 2.86 -3.54 14.86
CA LEU A 171 3.46 -3.16 13.58
C LEU A 171 2.35 -2.92 12.55
N THR A 172 1.72 -1.76 12.62
CA THR A 172 0.56 -1.45 11.77
C THR A 172 0.98 -1.14 10.34
N THR A 173 0.33 -1.76 9.35
CA THR A 173 0.56 -1.51 7.92
C THR A 173 -0.75 -1.24 7.21
N ALA A 174 -0.78 -0.30 6.26
CA ALA A 174 -1.98 -0.08 5.45
C ALA A 174 -2.26 -1.37 4.65
N PRO A 175 -3.48 -1.94 4.74
CA PRO A 175 -3.85 -3.10 3.95
C PRO A 175 -3.82 -2.76 2.47
N HIS A 176 -3.44 -3.74 1.65
CA HIS A 176 -3.59 -3.66 0.20
C HIS A 176 -4.77 -4.55 -0.23
N HIS A 177 -5.57 -4.15 -1.22
CA HIS A 177 -6.76 -4.94 -1.60
C HIS A 177 -6.43 -6.42 -1.89
N ARG A 178 -5.27 -6.69 -2.53
CA ARG A 178 -4.77 -8.06 -2.80
C ARG A 178 -4.38 -8.90 -1.58
N ASN A 179 -4.12 -8.28 -0.43
CA ASN A 179 -3.78 -9.02 0.80
C ASN A 179 -4.87 -8.99 1.86
N LEU A 180 -5.99 -8.30 1.64
CA LEU A 180 -7.11 -8.26 2.58
C LEU A 180 -7.59 -9.66 3.00
N GLY A 181 -7.79 -10.57 2.03
CA GLY A 181 -8.20 -11.95 2.32
C GLY A 181 -7.14 -12.73 3.13
N TYR A 182 -5.86 -12.55 2.81
CA TYR A 182 -4.75 -13.16 3.52
C TYR A 182 -4.64 -12.67 4.97
N LEU A 183 -4.73 -11.35 5.17
CA LEU A 183 -4.70 -10.70 6.49
C LEU A 183 -5.92 -11.11 7.34
N THR A 184 -7.10 -11.16 6.74
CA THR A 184 -8.33 -11.62 7.39
C THR A 184 -8.23 -13.10 7.81
N THR A 185 -7.61 -13.94 6.99
CA THR A 185 -7.40 -15.36 7.34
C THR A 185 -6.43 -15.51 8.51
N LYS A 186 -5.33 -14.74 8.52
CA LYS A 186 -4.38 -14.68 9.65
C LYS A 186 -5.06 -14.25 10.96
N GLU A 187 -5.94 -13.26 10.91
CA GLU A 187 -6.73 -12.84 12.07
C GLU A 187 -7.65 -13.97 12.55
N ARG A 188 -8.55 -14.43 11.68
CA ARG A 188 -9.64 -15.34 12.06
C ARG A 188 -9.16 -16.74 12.45
N ARG A 189 -8.11 -17.26 11.79
CA ARG A 189 -7.65 -18.64 11.98
C ARG A 189 -6.37 -18.77 12.79
N LEU A 190 -5.51 -17.75 12.78
CA LEU A 190 -4.19 -17.80 13.45
C LEU A 190 -4.09 -16.83 14.63
N GLY A 191 -5.15 -16.06 14.91
CA GLY A 191 -5.22 -15.14 16.06
C GLY A 191 -4.27 -13.95 15.95
N HIS A 192 -3.81 -13.61 14.74
CA HIS A 192 -3.00 -12.40 14.54
C HIS A 192 -3.81 -11.14 14.87
N VAL A 193 -3.17 -10.15 15.50
CA VAL A 193 -3.78 -8.83 15.68
C VAL A 193 -3.89 -8.15 14.31
N ARG A 194 -5.00 -7.45 14.04
CA ARG A 194 -5.17 -6.72 12.78
C ARG A 194 -3.98 -5.78 12.54
N PRO A 195 -3.42 -5.73 11.31
CA PRO A 195 -2.47 -4.69 10.93
C PRO A 195 -3.04 -3.26 11.04
N THR A 196 -4.35 -3.12 11.24
CA THR A 196 -5.11 -1.88 11.42
C THR A 196 -5.71 -1.70 12.83
N GLY A 197 -5.41 -2.59 13.79
CA GLY A 197 -5.99 -2.54 15.13
C GLY A 197 -5.45 -1.41 16.01
N THR A 198 -6.18 -1.08 17.08
CA THR A 198 -5.79 -0.09 18.10
C THR A 198 -4.37 -0.37 18.61
N PRO A 199 -3.48 0.63 18.66
CA PRO A 199 -2.14 0.47 19.23
C PRO A 199 -2.24 -0.11 20.64
N LEU A 200 -1.55 -1.22 20.91
CA LEU A 200 -1.30 -1.64 22.27
C LEU A 200 -0.13 -0.76 22.77
N VAL A 201 -0.51 0.22 23.59
CA VAL A 201 0.27 1.23 24.35
C VAL A 201 1.71 1.51 23.89
N GLY A 202 1.98 2.78 23.50
CA GLY A 202 3.35 3.34 23.48
C GLY A 202 3.95 3.72 22.13
N ALA A 203 3.16 3.84 21.04
CA ALA A 203 3.65 4.15 19.69
C ALA A 203 3.28 5.57 19.20
N ASP A 204 3.51 6.60 20.02
CA ASP A 204 3.05 7.98 19.72
C ASP A 204 3.82 8.69 18.59
N GLU A 205 4.92 8.12 18.08
CA GLU A 205 5.73 8.73 17.00
C GLU A 205 5.50 8.13 15.60
N LEU A 206 4.75 7.02 15.47
CA LEU A 206 4.35 6.45 14.18
C LEU A 206 2.83 6.44 14.10
N ALA A 207 2.26 7.28 13.24
CA ALA A 207 0.82 7.30 13.01
C ALA A 207 0.30 5.89 12.65
N PRO A 208 -0.72 5.37 13.34
CA PRO A 208 -1.24 4.03 13.07
C PRO A 208 -1.72 3.93 11.62
N ALA A 209 -1.57 2.76 11.00
CA ALA A 209 -2.10 2.52 9.66
C ALA A 209 -3.62 2.75 9.65
N THR A 210 -4.07 3.66 8.78
CA THR A 210 -5.49 3.97 8.66
C THR A 210 -6.20 2.87 7.86
N ASP A 211 -7.17 2.19 8.48
CA ASP A 211 -7.99 1.20 7.79
C ASP A 211 -8.96 1.89 6.82
N VAL A 212 -8.69 1.77 5.52
CA VAL A 212 -9.53 2.32 4.47
C VAL A 212 -10.41 1.26 3.81
N THR A 213 -10.47 0.04 4.36
CA THR A 213 -11.17 -1.08 3.72
C THR A 213 -12.66 -0.78 3.52
N ALA A 214 -13.31 -0.21 4.54
CA ALA A 214 -14.70 0.19 4.43
C ALA A 214 -14.92 1.40 3.51
N LEU A 215 -13.88 2.22 3.26
CA LEU A 215 -13.93 3.27 2.24
C LEU A 215 -13.76 2.71 0.82
N LEU A 216 -12.98 1.64 0.65
CA LEU A 216 -12.77 0.95 -0.64
C LEU A 216 -13.87 -0.05 -1.00
N GLY A 217 -14.64 -0.52 -0.02
CA GLY A 217 -15.69 -1.50 -0.25
C GLY A 217 -15.16 -2.86 -0.68
N ASP A 218 -16.07 -3.65 -1.26
CA ASP A 218 -15.72 -4.92 -1.87
C ASP A 218 -15.16 -4.64 -3.27
N VAL A 219 -13.83 -4.76 -3.41
CA VAL A 219 -13.13 -4.62 -4.68
C VAL A 219 -13.45 -5.84 -5.54
N GLU A 220 -14.51 -5.72 -6.35
CA GLU A 220 -14.94 -6.78 -7.26
C GLU A 220 -14.01 -6.87 -8.48
N PRO A 221 -13.45 -8.05 -8.78
CA PRO A 221 -12.65 -8.23 -9.98
C PRO A 221 -13.43 -7.88 -11.25
N ARG A 222 -12.77 -7.15 -12.14
CA ARG A 222 -13.26 -6.79 -13.48
C ARG A 222 -12.37 -7.48 -14.52
N ASP A 223 -12.95 -8.03 -15.57
CA ASP A 223 -12.18 -8.76 -16.59
C ASP A 223 -11.63 -7.82 -17.67
N ASP A 224 -12.34 -6.74 -17.94
CA ASP A 224 -12.12 -5.79 -19.03
C ASP A 224 -11.34 -4.54 -18.61
N ARG A 225 -11.40 -4.15 -17.32
CA ARG A 225 -10.72 -2.97 -16.76
C ARG A 225 -10.31 -3.21 -15.30
N PRO A 226 -9.54 -2.32 -14.65
CA PRO A 226 -9.36 -2.35 -13.19
C PRO A 226 -10.66 -1.92 -12.49
N TYR A 227 -10.79 -2.27 -11.21
CA TYR A 227 -11.78 -1.68 -10.30
C TYR A 227 -11.37 -0.23 -10.01
N VAL A 228 -12.23 0.72 -10.39
CA VAL A 228 -11.94 2.16 -10.37
C VAL A 228 -12.60 2.80 -9.15
N VAL A 229 -11.75 3.34 -8.27
CA VAL A 229 -12.15 4.14 -7.11
C VAL A 229 -11.92 5.60 -7.42
N LEU A 230 -12.99 6.36 -7.59
CA LEU A 230 -12.95 7.79 -7.79
C LEU A 230 -12.88 8.51 -6.44
N LYS A 231 -11.85 9.33 -6.22
CA LYS A 231 -11.69 10.11 -4.99
C LYS A 231 -11.46 11.59 -5.26
N TYR A 232 -12.20 12.45 -4.56
CA TYR A 232 -11.93 13.89 -4.52
C TYR A 232 -12.29 14.49 -3.16
N ALA A 233 -11.70 15.65 -2.87
CA ALA A 233 -12.04 16.47 -1.71
C ALA A 233 -12.78 17.72 -2.20
N GLN A 234 -13.80 18.13 -1.45
CA GLN A 234 -14.60 19.31 -1.75
C GLN A 234 -14.93 20.09 -0.48
N THR A 235 -15.26 21.36 -0.66
CA THR A 235 -15.91 22.19 0.35
C THR A 235 -17.34 21.70 0.64
N LEU A 236 -17.95 22.17 1.72
CA LEU A 236 -19.31 21.80 2.12
C LEU A 236 -20.35 22.16 1.04
N ASP A 237 -20.11 23.21 0.27
CA ASP A 237 -20.91 23.66 -0.88
C ASP A 237 -20.47 23.05 -2.22
N GLY A 238 -19.62 22.02 -2.22
CA GLY A 238 -19.38 21.17 -3.39
C GLY A 238 -18.34 21.69 -4.38
N ARG A 239 -17.33 22.44 -3.91
CA ARG A 239 -16.24 22.95 -4.76
C ARG A 239 -14.92 22.25 -4.48
N ILE A 240 -14.18 21.90 -5.54
CA ILE A 240 -12.85 21.27 -5.44
C ILE A 240 -11.71 22.29 -5.55
N ALA A 241 -12.02 23.52 -5.94
CA ALA A 241 -11.11 24.65 -6.00
C ALA A 241 -11.92 25.95 -6.08
N THR A 242 -11.29 27.06 -5.74
CA THR A 242 -11.80 28.42 -6.03
C THR A 242 -11.88 28.68 -7.54
N SER A 243 -12.56 29.75 -7.95
CA SER A 243 -12.64 30.16 -9.36
C SER A 243 -11.28 30.52 -9.98
N THR A 244 -10.26 30.82 -9.17
CA THR A 244 -8.88 31.04 -9.61
C THR A 244 -8.05 29.76 -9.69
N GLY A 245 -8.64 28.61 -9.33
CA GLY A 245 -7.95 27.32 -9.27
C GLY A 245 -7.13 27.09 -8.00
N ASP A 246 -7.28 27.91 -6.95
CA ASP A 246 -6.66 27.56 -5.66
C ASP A 246 -7.45 26.42 -5.00
N SER A 247 -6.78 25.30 -4.79
CA SER A 247 -7.29 24.05 -4.22
C SER A 247 -6.53 23.62 -2.96
N LYS A 248 -5.50 24.37 -2.57
CA LYS A 248 -4.60 23.94 -1.49
C LYS A 248 -5.33 23.97 -0.16
N TRP A 249 -5.18 22.89 0.61
CA TRP A 249 -5.67 22.74 1.99
C TRP A 249 -7.19 22.72 2.15
N ILE A 250 -7.95 22.37 1.10
CA ILE A 250 -9.36 21.97 1.29
C ILE A 250 -9.44 20.81 2.30
N SER A 251 -8.47 19.89 2.26
CA SER A 251 -8.45 18.74 3.17
C SER A 251 -7.42 18.87 4.30
N GLY A 252 -7.85 18.44 5.50
CA GLY A 252 -7.03 18.42 6.72
C GLY A 252 -5.88 17.41 6.69
N GLU A 253 -5.04 17.39 7.74
CA GLU A 253 -3.94 16.41 7.83
C GLU A 253 -4.45 14.97 7.90
N ASP A 254 -5.52 14.72 8.64
CA ASP A 254 -6.11 13.40 8.81
C ASP A 254 -6.68 12.87 7.48
N GLU A 255 -7.31 13.72 6.68
CA GLU A 255 -7.78 13.35 5.34
C GLU A 255 -6.60 13.03 4.40
N ARG A 256 -5.50 13.79 4.47
CA ARG A 256 -4.31 13.49 3.67
C ARG A 256 -3.72 12.14 4.06
N ARG A 257 -3.71 11.79 5.35
CA ARG A 257 -3.31 10.43 5.80
C ARG A 257 -4.19 9.36 5.17
N ILE A 258 -5.51 9.57 5.11
CA ILE A 258 -6.42 8.65 4.42
C ILE A 258 -6.15 8.57 2.92
N SER A 259 -5.89 9.69 2.25
CA SER A 259 -5.52 9.69 0.84
C SER A 259 -4.26 8.84 0.61
N HIS A 260 -3.26 8.97 1.48
CA HIS A 260 -2.07 8.12 1.43
C HIS A 260 -2.36 6.64 1.71
N ALA A 261 -3.31 6.33 2.59
CA ALA A 261 -3.75 4.95 2.83
C ALA A 261 -4.53 4.37 1.64
N LEU A 262 -5.40 5.16 0.99
CA LEU A 262 -6.09 4.76 -0.25
C LEU A 262 -5.08 4.47 -1.37
N ARG A 263 -4.07 5.34 -1.55
CA ARG A 263 -2.97 5.09 -2.50
C ARG A 263 -2.22 3.79 -2.19
N ALA A 264 -1.93 3.55 -0.91
CA ALA A 264 -1.26 2.33 -0.47
C ALA A 264 -2.09 1.06 -0.67
N ALA A 265 -3.41 1.20 -0.84
CA ALA A 265 -4.34 0.10 -0.95
C ALA A 265 -4.70 -0.30 -2.39
N CYS A 266 -4.39 0.56 -3.37
CA CYS A 266 -4.64 0.35 -4.80
C CYS A 266 -3.35 0.04 -5.57
N ASP A 267 -3.45 -0.63 -6.73
CA ASP A 267 -2.28 -0.91 -7.58
C ASP A 267 -1.76 0.35 -8.28
N GLY A 268 -2.67 1.24 -8.65
CA GLY A 268 -2.37 2.48 -9.35
C GLY A 268 -3.11 3.69 -8.82
N VAL A 269 -2.54 4.86 -9.09
CA VAL A 269 -3.17 6.16 -8.90
C VAL A 269 -3.15 6.95 -10.21
N LEU A 270 -4.31 7.43 -10.64
CA LEU A 270 -4.51 8.14 -11.90
C LEU A 270 -4.86 9.60 -11.66
N VAL A 271 -4.21 10.48 -12.42
CA VAL A 271 -4.57 11.90 -12.55
C VAL A 271 -4.57 12.34 -14.01
N GLY A 272 -5.24 13.44 -14.31
CA GLY A 272 -5.07 14.15 -15.58
C GLY A 272 -3.84 15.06 -15.57
N VAL A 273 -3.29 15.37 -16.74
CA VAL A 273 -2.16 16.31 -16.88
C VAL A 273 -2.45 17.69 -16.28
N GLY A 274 -3.71 18.14 -16.29
CA GLY A 274 -4.12 19.40 -15.67
C GLY A 274 -3.75 19.45 -14.18
N THR A 275 -4.01 18.37 -13.44
CA THR A 275 -3.62 18.24 -12.02
C THR A 275 -2.10 18.30 -11.87
N VAL A 276 -1.34 17.68 -12.78
CA VAL A 276 0.13 17.73 -12.72
C VAL A 276 0.67 19.14 -12.97
N LEU A 277 0.13 19.84 -13.97
CA LEU A 277 0.54 21.21 -14.29
C LEU A 277 0.22 22.21 -13.18
N GLN A 278 -0.86 21.97 -12.44
CA GLN A 278 -1.34 22.87 -11.39
C GLN A 278 -0.66 22.61 -10.05
N ASP A 279 -0.55 21.34 -9.64
CA ASP A 279 -0.15 20.96 -8.29
C ASP A 279 1.24 20.29 -8.21
N ASP A 280 1.79 19.85 -9.33
CA ASP A 280 3.03 19.06 -9.43
C ASP A 280 3.15 17.99 -8.31
N PRO A 281 2.19 17.04 -8.26
CA PRO A 281 2.09 16.07 -7.18
C PRO A 281 3.12 14.95 -7.35
N GLU A 282 3.52 14.32 -6.25
CA GLU A 282 4.39 13.12 -6.30
C GLU A 282 3.59 11.84 -6.54
N LEU A 283 2.34 11.80 -6.06
CA LEU A 283 1.43 10.64 -6.09
C LEU A 283 2.02 9.37 -5.42
N THR A 284 2.83 9.56 -4.38
CA THR A 284 3.46 8.50 -3.58
C THR A 284 2.79 8.31 -2.22
N VAL A 285 3.17 7.24 -1.51
CA VAL A 285 2.76 6.97 -0.12
C VAL A 285 3.86 7.41 0.84
N ARG A 286 3.54 8.38 1.72
CA ARG A 286 4.52 9.03 2.62
C ARG A 286 4.03 9.19 4.05
N MET A 287 2.73 9.32 4.25
CA MET A 287 2.14 9.59 5.57
C MET A 287 1.67 8.33 6.32
N VAL A 288 1.64 7.18 5.64
CA VAL A 288 1.29 5.89 6.25
C VAL A 288 2.26 4.80 5.77
N PRO A 289 2.41 3.69 6.51
CA PRO A 289 3.19 2.56 6.03
C PRO A 289 2.49 1.85 4.87
N GLY A 290 3.13 1.78 3.71
CA GLY A 290 2.58 1.15 2.51
C GLY A 290 3.53 1.23 1.32
N ALA A 291 3.22 0.50 0.24
CA ALA A 291 3.91 0.67 -1.05
C ALA A 291 3.30 1.86 -1.80
N SER A 292 4.11 2.59 -2.56
CA SER A 292 3.57 3.59 -3.49
C SER A 292 2.92 2.88 -4.69
N PRO A 293 1.73 3.30 -5.12
CA PRO A 293 1.08 2.75 -6.31
C PRO A 293 1.82 3.16 -7.58
N MET A 294 1.57 2.47 -8.68
CA MET A 294 2.00 2.94 -9.99
C MET A 294 1.27 4.25 -10.35
N ARG A 295 1.98 5.20 -10.94
CA ARG A 295 1.42 6.49 -11.31
C ARG A 295 0.90 6.42 -12.74
N VAL A 296 -0.32 6.88 -12.96
CA VAL A 296 -0.95 6.93 -14.26
C VAL A 296 -1.31 8.38 -14.58
N VAL A 297 -0.84 8.88 -15.72
CA VAL A 297 -1.13 10.25 -16.16
C VAL A 297 -1.84 10.22 -17.51
N ILE A 298 -3.01 10.85 -17.56
CA ILE A 298 -3.76 11.08 -18.80
C ILE A 298 -3.31 12.42 -19.40
N ASP A 299 -2.56 12.35 -20.51
CA ASP A 299 -1.99 13.50 -21.18
C ASP A 299 -2.06 13.34 -22.70
N SER A 300 -3.22 13.66 -23.28
CA SER A 300 -3.51 13.42 -24.69
C SER A 300 -2.52 14.10 -25.66
N LYS A 301 -1.87 15.19 -25.24
CA LYS A 301 -0.91 15.95 -26.06
C LYS A 301 0.52 15.86 -25.55
N LEU A 302 0.74 15.15 -24.43
CA LEU A 302 2.04 14.96 -23.81
C LEU A 302 2.71 16.30 -23.41
N GLN A 303 1.92 17.14 -22.73
CA GLN A 303 2.29 18.43 -22.15
C GLN A 303 3.03 18.32 -20.81
N LEU A 304 3.23 17.11 -20.31
CA LEU A 304 3.91 16.83 -19.05
C LEU A 304 5.31 17.49 -18.98
N PRO A 305 5.57 18.34 -17.98
CA PRO A 305 6.89 18.93 -17.78
C PRO A 305 7.96 17.86 -17.53
N GLU A 306 9.17 18.06 -18.05
CA GLU A 306 10.32 17.14 -17.83
C GLU A 306 10.69 16.97 -16.36
N ALA A 307 10.54 18.03 -15.58
CA ALA A 307 10.86 18.05 -14.16
C ALA A 307 9.67 17.68 -13.26
N ALA A 308 8.55 17.22 -13.83
CA ALA A 308 7.37 16.89 -13.04
C ALA A 308 7.67 15.78 -12.03
N LYS A 309 7.22 15.93 -10.78
CA LYS A 309 7.54 14.97 -9.70
C LYS A 309 6.99 13.57 -9.97
N VAL A 310 5.91 13.46 -10.73
CA VAL A 310 5.37 12.18 -11.22
C VAL A 310 6.33 11.42 -12.15
N LEU A 311 7.46 12.00 -12.55
CA LEU A 311 8.52 11.35 -13.33
C LEU A 311 9.72 10.89 -12.49
N SER A 312 9.71 11.09 -11.17
CA SER A 312 10.79 10.65 -10.27
C SER A 312 10.97 9.12 -10.28
N HIS A 313 12.07 8.59 -9.75
CA HIS A 313 12.28 7.14 -9.64
C HIS A 313 11.58 6.49 -8.45
N ASP A 314 10.78 7.23 -7.67
CA ASP A 314 10.14 6.73 -6.44
C ASP A 314 8.98 5.75 -6.69
N ALA A 315 8.39 5.78 -7.89
CA ALA A 315 7.32 4.87 -8.32
C ALA A 315 7.31 4.74 -9.86
N PRO A 316 6.90 3.60 -10.42
CA PRO A 316 6.76 3.48 -11.87
C PRO A 316 5.66 4.41 -12.40
N THR A 317 5.86 4.96 -13.60
CA THR A 317 4.91 5.88 -14.24
C THR A 317 4.51 5.40 -15.62
N THR A 318 3.20 5.41 -15.86
CA THR A 318 2.58 5.18 -17.17
C THR A 318 1.89 6.47 -17.62
N VAL A 319 2.18 6.92 -18.84
CA VAL A 319 1.53 8.06 -19.48
C VAL A 319 0.70 7.55 -20.66
N PHE A 320 -0.60 7.85 -20.64
CA PHE A 320 -1.47 7.64 -21.78
C PHE A 320 -1.59 8.93 -22.58
N THR A 321 -1.31 8.83 -23.88
CA THR A 321 -1.32 9.94 -24.83
C THR A 321 -2.11 9.58 -26.08
N SER A 322 -2.22 10.50 -27.03
CA SER A 322 -2.81 10.25 -28.35
C SER A 322 -1.78 10.38 -29.47
N GLU A 323 -2.21 10.15 -30.70
CA GLU A 323 -1.43 10.39 -31.91
C GLU A 323 -1.03 11.86 -32.09
N LEU A 324 -1.68 12.80 -31.38
CA LEU A 324 -1.33 14.23 -31.39
C LEU A 324 0.01 14.56 -30.70
N SER A 325 0.52 13.68 -29.83
CA SER A 325 1.81 13.93 -29.17
C SER A 325 2.98 13.73 -30.12
N ALA A 326 4.03 14.54 -29.97
CA ALA A 326 5.25 14.42 -30.75
C ALA A 326 5.93 13.04 -30.56
N PRO A 327 6.30 12.31 -31.63
CA PRO A 327 7.02 11.05 -31.53
C PRO A 327 8.30 11.15 -30.70
N GLU A 328 9.08 12.22 -30.91
CA GLU A 328 10.36 12.45 -30.24
C GLU A 328 10.16 12.54 -28.73
N ARG A 329 9.12 13.26 -28.31
CA ARG A 329 8.77 13.41 -26.90
C ARG A 329 8.32 12.09 -26.25
N ARG A 330 7.63 11.23 -26.98
CA ARG A 330 7.29 9.88 -26.50
C ARG A 330 8.54 9.05 -26.27
N ASP A 331 9.50 9.13 -27.19
CA ASP A 331 10.74 8.37 -27.11
C ASP A 331 11.66 8.87 -25.99
N GLU A 332 11.69 10.18 -25.72
CA GLU A 332 12.37 10.77 -24.56
C GLU A 332 11.83 10.21 -23.23
N LEU A 333 10.51 10.18 -23.06
CA LEU A 333 9.89 9.60 -21.86
C LEU A 333 10.19 8.11 -21.71
N ARG A 334 10.13 7.34 -22.81
CA ARG A 334 10.50 5.91 -22.80
C ARG A 334 11.96 5.70 -22.43
N ALA A 335 12.86 6.53 -22.94
CA ALA A 335 14.28 6.50 -22.59
C ALA A 335 14.52 6.82 -21.10
N ALA A 336 13.66 7.65 -20.51
CA ALA A 336 13.64 7.93 -19.07
C ALA A 336 13.00 6.81 -18.21
N GLY A 337 12.58 5.70 -18.82
CA GLY A 337 11.97 4.56 -18.13
C GLY A 337 10.47 4.71 -17.86
N VAL A 338 9.81 5.70 -18.48
CA VAL A 338 8.37 5.91 -18.38
C VAL A 338 7.67 5.05 -19.42
N ARG A 339 6.61 4.35 -19.03
CA ARG A 339 5.77 3.64 -19.99
C ARG A 339 4.87 4.63 -20.72
N VAL A 340 4.91 4.66 -22.05
CA VAL A 340 4.09 5.59 -22.86
C VAL A 340 3.23 4.81 -23.85
N GLU A 341 1.92 4.89 -23.64
CA GLU A 341 0.90 4.20 -24.44
C GLU A 341 0.10 5.23 -25.26
N VAL A 342 -0.09 4.94 -26.55
CA VAL A 342 -0.87 5.78 -27.46
C VAL A 342 -2.26 5.16 -27.58
N ILE A 343 -3.29 5.93 -27.25
CA ILE A 343 -4.69 5.50 -27.15
C ILE A 343 -5.52 6.23 -28.19
N GLU A 344 -6.59 5.60 -28.66
CA GLU A 344 -7.54 6.20 -29.59
C GLU A 344 -8.12 7.51 -29.04
N ARG A 345 -8.36 8.46 -29.94
CA ARG A 345 -8.94 9.75 -29.56
C ARG A 345 -10.44 9.73 -29.47
N THR A 346 -10.91 10.49 -28.49
CA THR A 346 -12.29 10.96 -28.40
C THR A 346 -12.33 12.47 -28.65
N PRO A 347 -13.51 13.06 -28.91
CA PRO A 347 -13.66 14.52 -28.97
C PRO A 347 -13.13 15.23 -27.71
N ASP A 348 -13.28 14.58 -26.55
CA ASP A 348 -12.92 15.14 -25.25
C ASP A 348 -11.50 14.76 -24.78
N GLY A 349 -10.77 13.90 -25.49
CA GLY A 349 -9.43 13.49 -25.11
C GLY A 349 -9.01 12.17 -25.73
N ILE A 350 -8.75 11.18 -24.89
CA ILE A 350 -8.47 9.79 -25.28
C ILE A 350 -9.62 8.89 -24.82
N ASP A 351 -9.71 7.69 -25.37
CA ASP A 351 -10.64 6.66 -24.91
C ASP A 351 -10.18 6.09 -23.56
N LEU A 352 -10.93 6.43 -22.50
CA LEU A 352 -10.60 5.95 -21.16
C LEU A 352 -10.91 4.46 -20.97
N ALA A 353 -11.86 3.88 -21.70
CA ALA A 353 -12.13 2.45 -21.62
C ALA A 353 -10.95 1.65 -22.19
N GLU A 354 -10.40 2.09 -23.32
CA GLU A 354 -9.19 1.50 -23.90
C GLU A 354 -7.98 1.64 -22.97
N ALA A 355 -7.75 2.84 -22.42
CA ALA A 355 -6.65 3.07 -21.48
C ALA A 355 -6.74 2.17 -20.24
N LEU A 356 -7.94 2.00 -19.67
CA LEU A 356 -8.17 1.09 -18.56
C LEU A 356 -7.96 -0.38 -18.97
N ALA A 357 -8.40 -0.79 -20.15
CA ALA A 357 -8.16 -2.14 -20.66
C ALA A 357 -6.66 -2.45 -20.79
N VAL A 358 -5.85 -1.48 -21.24
CA VAL A 358 -4.38 -1.61 -21.28
C VAL A 358 -3.79 -1.80 -19.88
N LEU A 359 -4.26 -1.05 -18.88
CA LEU A 359 -3.86 -1.24 -17.49
C LEU A 359 -4.22 -2.64 -16.98
N ARG A 360 -5.44 -3.10 -17.29
CA ARG A 360 -5.92 -4.41 -16.88
C ARG A 360 -5.10 -5.55 -17.49
N ALA A 361 -4.84 -5.49 -18.80
CA ALA A 361 -3.99 -6.44 -19.50
C ALA A 361 -2.55 -6.48 -18.95
N SER A 362 -2.11 -5.39 -18.32
CA SER A 362 -0.80 -5.29 -17.66
C SER A 362 -0.81 -5.77 -16.20
N GLY A 363 -1.92 -6.34 -15.73
CA GLY A 363 -2.07 -6.88 -14.38
C GLY A 363 -2.50 -5.86 -13.33
N THR A 364 -3.01 -4.69 -13.71
CA THR A 364 -3.62 -3.73 -12.77
C THR A 364 -5.03 -4.22 -12.42
N GLU A 365 -5.33 -4.38 -11.14
CA GLU A 365 -6.63 -4.88 -10.65
C GLU A 365 -7.45 -3.75 -10.00
N SER A 366 -6.81 -2.76 -9.39
CA SER A 366 -7.48 -1.57 -8.87
C SER A 366 -6.76 -0.27 -9.18
N LEU A 367 -7.55 0.78 -9.37
CA LEU A 367 -7.07 2.10 -9.75
C LEU A 367 -7.77 3.18 -8.92
N LEU A 368 -7.01 3.94 -8.15
CA LEU A 368 -7.49 5.14 -7.48
C LEU A 368 -7.40 6.31 -8.46
N VAL A 369 -8.49 7.04 -8.68
CA VAL A 369 -8.50 8.26 -9.50
C VAL A 369 -8.57 9.45 -8.57
N GLU A 370 -7.55 10.31 -8.60
CA GLU A 370 -7.46 11.49 -7.76
C GLU A 370 -7.62 12.78 -8.58
N GLY A 371 -8.70 13.50 -8.31
CA GLY A 371 -8.88 14.88 -8.79
C GLY A 371 -8.93 15.06 -10.31
N GLY A 372 -9.08 16.33 -10.71
CA GLY A 372 -9.27 16.73 -12.10
C GLY A 372 -10.71 16.56 -12.56
N ALA A 373 -11.51 17.63 -12.49
CA ALA A 373 -12.92 17.65 -12.85
C ALA A 373 -13.20 17.00 -14.23
N LYS A 374 -12.32 17.22 -15.20
CA LYS A 374 -12.44 16.63 -16.53
C LYS A 374 -12.36 15.10 -16.51
N VAL A 375 -11.34 14.53 -15.85
CA VAL A 375 -11.16 13.07 -15.74
C VAL A 375 -12.31 12.44 -14.96
N ILE A 376 -12.70 13.08 -13.85
CA ILE A 376 -13.85 12.67 -13.04
C ILE A 376 -15.11 12.58 -13.91
N THR A 377 -15.42 13.64 -14.65
CA THR A 377 -16.61 13.72 -15.49
C THR A 377 -16.59 12.68 -16.61
N SER A 378 -15.46 12.51 -17.29
CA SER A 378 -15.31 11.54 -18.37
C SER A 378 -15.49 10.09 -17.90
N LEU A 379 -14.93 9.72 -16.74
CA LEU A 379 -15.09 8.37 -16.19
C LEU A 379 -16.54 8.10 -15.76
N LEU A 380 -17.18 9.06 -15.10
CA LEU A 380 -18.59 8.94 -14.71
C LEU A 380 -19.51 8.85 -15.93
N GLY A 381 -19.30 9.72 -16.92
CA GLY A 381 -20.08 9.73 -18.16
C GLY A 381 -19.94 8.45 -18.99
N ALA A 382 -18.79 7.78 -18.90
CA ALA A 382 -18.52 6.51 -19.57
C ALA A 382 -18.93 5.26 -18.74
N GLY A 383 -19.45 5.42 -17.52
CA GLY A 383 -19.81 4.29 -16.65
C GLY A 383 -18.59 3.47 -16.19
N LEU A 384 -17.42 4.09 -16.09
CA LEU A 384 -16.13 3.45 -15.80
C LEU A 384 -15.73 3.54 -14.32
N VAL A 385 -16.60 4.06 -13.45
CA VAL A 385 -16.36 4.16 -12.01
C VAL A 385 -17.13 3.05 -11.30
N ASP A 386 -16.47 2.37 -10.36
CA ASP A 386 -17.12 1.35 -9.51
C ASP A 386 -17.47 1.92 -8.14
N ARG A 387 -16.61 2.79 -7.62
CA ARG A 387 -16.77 3.36 -6.28
C ARG A 387 -16.38 4.83 -6.25
N ILE A 388 -17.12 5.62 -5.47
CA ILE A 388 -16.84 7.04 -5.25
C ILE A 388 -16.54 7.29 -3.78
N ILE A 389 -15.53 8.10 -3.50
CA ILE A 389 -15.14 8.57 -2.16
C ILE A 389 -15.04 10.09 -2.21
N VAL A 390 -15.85 10.75 -1.39
CA VAL A 390 -15.94 12.21 -1.32
C VAL A 390 -15.52 12.65 0.08
N ALA A 391 -14.44 13.40 0.19
CA ALA A 391 -14.10 14.10 1.43
C ALA A 391 -14.77 15.49 1.42
N VAL A 392 -15.53 15.79 2.46
CA VAL A 392 -16.25 17.06 2.62
C VAL A 392 -15.64 17.83 3.78
N ALA A 393 -15.01 18.95 3.46
CA ALA A 393 -14.43 19.86 4.42
C ALA A 393 -15.46 20.87 4.93
N PRO A 394 -15.39 21.33 6.20
CA PRO A 394 -16.33 22.27 6.79
C PRO A 394 -16.07 23.73 6.38
N VAL A 395 -15.88 23.96 5.08
CA VAL A 395 -15.57 25.26 4.47
C VAL A 395 -16.63 25.59 3.41
N LEU A 396 -16.96 26.87 3.25
CA LEU A 396 -17.82 27.39 2.19
C LEU A 396 -17.03 28.42 1.37
N ILE A 397 -17.08 28.32 0.05
CA ILE A 397 -16.37 29.28 -0.85
C ILE A 397 -17.28 29.92 -1.90
N GLY A 398 -18.50 29.41 -2.09
CA GLY A 398 -19.49 29.89 -3.03
C GLY A 398 -19.17 29.48 -4.47
N ASP A 399 -18.52 30.39 -5.20
CA ASP A 399 -18.18 30.18 -6.61
C ASP A 399 -16.82 29.49 -6.76
N GLY A 400 -16.75 28.50 -7.64
CA GLY A 400 -15.58 27.65 -7.77
C GLY A 400 -15.74 26.53 -8.77
N ILE A 401 -14.73 25.67 -8.83
CA ILE A 401 -14.70 24.52 -9.73
C ILE A 401 -15.48 23.37 -9.11
N GLU A 402 -16.42 22.81 -9.87
CA GLU A 402 -17.20 21.64 -9.48
C GLU A 402 -16.40 20.35 -9.69
N ALA A 403 -16.62 19.36 -8.83
CA ALA A 403 -15.96 18.04 -8.96
C ALA A 403 -16.42 17.30 -10.22
N VAL A 404 -17.72 17.37 -10.50
CA VAL A 404 -18.39 16.66 -11.61
C VAL A 404 -19.00 17.72 -12.52
N GLY A 405 -18.52 17.77 -13.76
CA GLY A 405 -19.04 18.61 -14.81
C GLY A 405 -20.33 18.05 -15.44
N PRO A 406 -20.73 18.56 -16.61
CA PRO A 406 -22.00 18.17 -17.23
C PRO A 406 -22.00 16.70 -17.68
N LEU A 407 -22.93 15.92 -17.12
CA LEU A 407 -23.20 14.52 -17.50
C LEU A 407 -24.36 14.37 -18.50
N GLY A 408 -24.98 15.46 -18.94
CA GLY A 408 -26.14 15.42 -19.84
C GLY A 408 -27.44 14.93 -19.21
N VAL A 409 -27.50 14.84 -17.87
CA VAL A 409 -28.70 14.40 -17.13
C VAL A 409 -29.70 15.57 -17.02
N THR A 410 -30.90 15.37 -17.57
CA THR A 410 -31.99 16.36 -17.53
C THR A 410 -33.05 16.06 -16.46
N GLU A 411 -33.16 14.81 -16.02
CA GLU A 411 -34.08 14.37 -14.97
C GLU A 411 -33.32 13.71 -13.82
N VAL A 412 -33.67 14.03 -12.57
CA VAL A 412 -33.01 13.48 -11.36
C VAL A 412 -33.06 11.94 -11.32
N THR A 413 -34.11 11.34 -11.87
CA THR A 413 -34.30 9.89 -11.97
C THR A 413 -33.30 9.21 -12.91
N ALA A 414 -32.78 9.94 -13.90
CA ALA A 414 -31.76 9.48 -14.84
C ALA A 414 -30.32 9.72 -14.34
N GLY A 415 -30.17 10.30 -13.14
CA GLY A 415 -28.85 10.48 -12.51
C GLY A 415 -28.21 9.15 -12.10
N ILE A 416 -26.89 9.17 -12.00
CA ILE A 416 -26.10 8.03 -11.50
C ILE A 416 -26.55 7.69 -10.08
N ARG A 417 -26.89 6.41 -9.85
CA ARG A 417 -27.34 5.92 -8.54
C ARG A 417 -26.16 5.38 -7.74
N LEU A 418 -26.24 5.56 -6.43
CA LEU A 418 -25.20 5.20 -5.46
C LEU A 418 -25.77 4.29 -4.39
N GLU A 419 -25.06 3.21 -4.06
CA GLU A 419 -25.46 2.20 -3.07
C GLU A 419 -24.31 1.87 -2.11
N ASN A 420 -24.55 0.97 -1.14
CA ASN A 420 -23.55 0.46 -0.20
C ASN A 420 -22.72 1.56 0.52
N ARG A 421 -23.45 2.47 1.19
CA ARG A 421 -22.87 3.65 1.83
C ARG A 421 -21.87 3.31 2.93
N ALA A 422 -20.83 4.13 3.04
CA ALA A 422 -19.96 4.21 4.20
C ALA A 422 -19.69 5.68 4.56
N ILE A 423 -19.64 6.01 5.85
CA ILE A 423 -19.49 7.38 6.37
C ILE A 423 -18.44 7.37 7.47
N PHE A 424 -17.43 8.22 7.36
CA PHE A 424 -16.30 8.30 8.27
C PHE A 424 -16.01 9.75 8.65
N PRO A 425 -16.19 10.14 9.92
CA PRO A 425 -15.66 11.40 10.43
C PRO A 425 -14.14 11.32 10.56
N VAL A 426 -13.42 12.33 10.06
CA VAL A 426 -11.96 12.33 9.95
C VAL A 426 -11.43 13.73 10.25
N GLY A 427 -10.96 13.93 11.49
CA GLY A 427 -10.71 15.27 12.00
C GLY A 427 -12.00 16.10 11.94
N ASP A 428 -11.93 17.27 11.31
CA ASP A 428 -13.10 18.12 11.06
C ASP A 428 -13.81 17.81 9.71
N ASP A 429 -13.24 16.93 8.89
CA ASP A 429 -13.78 16.53 7.59
C ASP A 429 -14.71 15.32 7.73
N VAL A 430 -15.59 15.11 6.74
CA VAL A 430 -16.41 13.90 6.63
C VAL A 430 -16.11 13.20 5.30
N LEU A 431 -15.71 11.94 5.36
CA LEU A 431 -15.56 11.09 4.18
C LEU A 431 -16.82 10.26 3.96
N LEU A 432 -17.28 10.27 2.73
CA LEU A 432 -18.46 9.58 2.29
C LEU A 432 -18.10 8.67 1.13
N ALA A 433 -18.50 7.40 1.17
CA ALA A 433 -18.20 6.43 0.12
C ALA A 433 -19.44 5.66 -0.31
N TRP A 434 -19.53 5.35 -1.60
CA TRP A 434 -20.61 4.56 -2.20
C TRP A 434 -20.14 3.79 -3.42
N ASP A 435 -20.79 2.66 -3.66
CA ASP A 435 -20.69 1.96 -4.94
C ASP A 435 -21.55 2.66 -6.00
N VAL A 436 -21.02 2.76 -7.21
CA VAL A 436 -21.70 3.33 -8.36
C VAL A 436 -22.50 2.24 -9.06
N VAL A 437 -23.82 2.41 -9.11
CA VAL A 437 -24.71 1.47 -9.81
C VAL A 437 -24.74 1.86 -11.29
N ASN A 438 -23.93 1.18 -12.09
CA ASN A 438 -23.98 1.29 -13.54
C ASN A 438 -25.29 0.64 -14.02
N VAL A 439 -26.26 1.45 -14.43
CA VAL A 439 -27.45 0.95 -15.13
C VAL A 439 -26.96 0.44 -16.48
N PRO A 440 -27.17 -0.84 -16.84
CA PRO A 440 -26.81 -1.34 -18.16
C PRO A 440 -27.50 -0.46 -19.20
N SER A 441 -26.74 0.08 -20.15
CA SER A 441 -27.32 0.75 -21.31
C SER A 441 -28.23 -0.26 -22.00
N THR A 442 -29.55 -0.06 -21.92
CA THR A 442 -30.49 -0.79 -22.75
C THR A 442 -30.15 -0.45 -24.19
N SER A 443 -29.61 -1.44 -24.90
CA SER A 443 -29.30 -1.46 -26.33
C SER A 443 -30.46 -0.99 -27.19
#